data_AF-W2P483-F1
#
_entry.id   AF-W2P483-F1
#
_cell.length_a   1.000
_cell.length_b   1.000
_cell.length_c   1.000
_cell.angle_alpha   90.00
_cell.angle_beta   90.00
_cell.angle_gamma   90.00
#
_symmetry.space_group_name_H-M   'P 1'
#
loop_
_entity.id
_entity.type
_entity.pdbx_description
1 polymer ?
#
loop_
_entity_poly.entity_id
_entity_poly.type
_entity_poly.pdbx_seq_one_letter_code
_entity_poly.pdbx_strand_id
1 'polypeptide(L)'
;VSIDGSARVKRGGGACSAIVWKLPEWIVVAAESKYLPDLTVNEAEYQGLLLVFHLLSSCYWGCLIICGDSNLVIRQMRGEIERKAPGLTPSSSTGIRLAENVAGPRVPTRQARLEPKRGQ
;
A
#
# COMPACT_ATOMS: atom_id res chain seq x y z
N VAL A 1 -0.96 -9.66 -0.72
CA VAL A 1 0.33 -9.05 -1.14
C VAL A 1 0.94 -8.36 0.07
N SER A 2 2.21 -8.59 0.33
CA SER A 2 2.96 -7.94 1.40
C SER A 2 3.97 -6.97 0.81
N ILE A 3 4.09 -5.80 1.42
CA ILE A 3 5.02 -4.73 1.02
C ILE A 3 5.87 -4.38 2.23
N ASP A 4 7.15 -4.10 2.00
CA ASP A 4 8.07 -3.55 3.00
C ASP A 4 9.07 -2.58 2.34
N GLY A 5 9.47 -1.55 3.08
CA GLY A 5 10.40 -0.52 2.66
C GLY A 5 11.34 -0.13 3.79
N SER A 6 12.65 -0.15 3.52
CA SER A 6 13.68 0.26 4.48
C SER A 6 14.61 1.29 3.87
N ALA A 7 15.14 2.18 4.70
CA ALA A 7 16.15 3.15 4.29
C ALA A 7 17.19 3.37 5.38
N ARG A 8 18.43 3.63 4.98
CA ARG A 8 19.55 3.91 5.89
C ARG A 8 20.10 5.32 5.65
N VAL A 9 19.89 6.20 6.63
CA VAL A 9 20.35 7.60 6.62
C VAL A 9 21.87 7.71 6.39
N LYS A 10 22.68 6.81 6.96
CA LYS A 10 24.15 6.86 6.88
C LYS A 10 24.76 6.34 5.57
N ARG A 11 23.99 5.63 4.74
CA ARG A 11 24.49 5.00 3.50
C ARG A 11 23.82 5.56 2.24
N GLY A 12 22.92 6.54 2.39
CA GLY A 12 22.24 7.17 1.26
C GLY A 12 21.52 6.14 0.39
N GLY A 13 20.75 5.23 0.99
CA GLY A 13 20.05 4.23 0.20
C GLY A 13 18.96 3.50 0.95
N GLY A 14 18.00 3.01 0.18
CA GLY A 14 16.87 2.24 0.64
C GLY A 14 16.61 1.01 -0.21
N ALA A 15 15.98 0.03 0.42
CA ALA A 15 15.52 -1.18 -0.21
C ALA A 15 14.01 -1.27 -0.06
N CYS A 16 13.35 -1.81 -1.08
CA CYS A 16 11.93 -2.08 -1.05
C CYS A 16 11.67 -3.48 -1.59
N SER A 17 10.58 -4.09 -1.12
CA SER A 17 10.19 -5.43 -1.52
C SER A 17 8.68 -5.59 -1.58
N ALA A 18 8.26 -6.51 -2.44
CA ALA A 18 6.88 -6.86 -2.65
C ALA A 18 6.76 -8.38 -2.83
N ILE A 19 5.78 -9.00 -2.17
CA ILE A 19 5.49 -10.43 -2.28
C ILE A 19 4.00 -10.62 -2.56
N VAL A 20 3.69 -11.32 -3.66
CA VAL A 20 2.34 -11.74 -4.01
C VAL A 20 2.11 -13.16 -3.50
N TRP A 21 1.08 -13.31 -2.67
CA TRP A 21 0.69 -14.58 -2.07
C TRP A 21 -0.60 -15.08 -2.69
N LYS A 22 -0.68 -16.38 -2.97
CA LYS A 22 -1.94 -17.08 -3.25
C LYS A 22 -2.51 -17.60 -1.92
N LEU A 23 -3.71 -17.16 -1.60
CA LEU A 23 -4.47 -17.61 -0.43
C LEU A 23 -5.57 -18.61 -0.85
N PRO A 24 -5.93 -19.56 0.03
CA PRO A 24 -5.46 -19.75 1.41
C PRO A 24 -4.16 -20.55 1.55
N GLU A 25 -3.53 -20.98 0.46
CA GLU A 25 -2.39 -21.90 0.50
C GLU A 25 -1.08 -21.24 0.95
N TRP A 26 -1.06 -19.91 1.11
CA TRP A 26 0.12 -19.10 1.48
C TRP A 26 1.33 -19.33 0.56
N ILE A 27 1.08 -19.55 -0.73
CA ILE A 27 2.12 -19.80 -1.72
C ILE A 27 2.63 -18.46 -2.28
N VAL A 28 3.94 -18.28 -2.36
CA VAL A 28 4.55 -17.14 -3.07
C VAL A 28 4.38 -17.36 -4.58
N VAL A 29 3.61 -16.48 -5.23
CA VAL A 29 3.40 -16.51 -6.69
C VAL A 29 4.43 -15.63 -7.41
N ALA A 30 4.75 -14.49 -6.81
CA ALA A 30 5.78 -13.59 -7.32
C ALA A 30 6.39 -12.81 -6.16
N ALA A 31 7.67 -12.48 -6.28
CA ALA A 31 8.35 -11.61 -5.34
C ALA A 31 9.37 -10.77 -6.12
N GLU A 32 9.50 -9.51 -5.73
CA GLU A 32 10.48 -8.60 -6.31
C GLU A 32 11.02 -7.70 -5.21
N SER A 33 12.29 -7.32 -5.35
CA SER A 33 12.94 -6.36 -4.47
C SER A 33 13.86 -5.45 -5.27
N LYS A 34 14.05 -4.24 -4.77
CA LYS A 34 14.88 -3.23 -5.42
C LYS A 34 15.67 -2.46 -4.38
N TYR A 35 16.91 -2.14 -4.73
CA TYR A 35 17.72 -1.16 -4.00
C TYR A 35 17.78 0.14 -4.81
N LEU A 36 17.62 1.26 -4.13
CA LEU A 36 17.63 2.60 -4.71
C LEU A 36 18.46 3.54 -3.82
N PRO A 37 19.35 4.35 -4.42
CA PRO A 37 20.07 5.36 -3.66
C PRO A 37 19.13 6.46 -3.15
N ASP A 38 19.54 7.10 -2.06
CA ASP A 38 18.98 8.33 -1.50
C ASP A 38 17.49 8.32 -1.18
N LEU A 39 16.94 7.16 -0.80
CA LEU A 39 15.56 7.07 -0.34
C LEU A 39 15.43 7.36 1.16
N THR A 40 14.37 8.05 1.54
CA THR A 40 13.80 8.04 2.88
C THR A 40 12.99 6.75 3.11
N VAL A 41 12.68 6.43 4.38
CA VAL A 41 11.87 5.25 4.72
C VAL A 41 10.51 5.30 4.03
N ASN A 42 9.84 6.46 4.06
CA ASN A 42 8.54 6.63 3.41
C ASN A 42 8.62 6.43 1.89
N GLU A 43 9.70 6.88 1.24
CA GLU A 43 9.89 6.65 -0.19
C GLU A 43 10.16 5.19 -0.50
N ALA A 44 10.93 4.48 0.33
CA ALA A 44 11.15 3.04 0.18
C ALA A 44 9.83 2.25 0.28
N GLU A 45 8.97 2.58 1.23
CA GLU A 45 7.62 2.00 1.36
C GLU A 45 6.76 2.23 0.10
N TYR A 46 6.79 3.44 -0.42
CA TYR A 46 6.10 3.79 -1.67
C TYR A 46 6.66 3.03 -2.87
N GLN A 47 7.97 2.81 -2.94
CA GLN A 47 8.58 2.01 -4.01
C GLN A 47 8.14 0.55 -3.90
N GLY A 48 8.00 0.00 -2.68
CA GLY A 48 7.42 -1.32 -2.46
C GLY A 48 5.99 -1.44 -2.97
N LEU A 49 5.17 -0.41 -2.78
CA LEU A 49 3.82 -0.36 -3.36
C LEU A 49 3.82 -0.30 -4.89
N LEU A 50 4.75 0.43 -5.50
CA LEU A 50 4.90 0.47 -6.97
C LEU A 50 5.33 -0.89 -7.53
N LEU A 51 6.23 -1.59 -6.84
CA LEU A 51 6.63 -2.97 -7.16
C LEU A 51 5.42 -3.91 -7.21
N VAL A 52 4.48 -3.77 -6.28
CA VAL A 52 3.23 -4.54 -6.31
C VAL A 52 2.44 -4.28 -7.57
N PHE A 53 2.25 -3.02 -7.98
CA PHE A 53 1.50 -2.74 -9.21
C PHE A 53 2.20 -3.32 -10.45
N HIS A 54 3.53 -3.33 -10.47
CA HIS A 54 4.27 -4.00 -11.53
C HIS A 54 3.99 -5.52 -11.55
N LEU A 55 4.13 -6.20 -10.42
CA LEU A 55 3.86 -7.64 -10.28
C LEU A 55 2.40 -8.04 -10.58
N LEU A 56 1.46 -7.15 -10.27
CA LEU A 56 0.04 -7.40 -10.54
C LEU A 56 -0.34 -7.08 -11.98
N SER A 57 0.37 -6.20 -12.68
CA SER A 57 0.08 -5.85 -14.07
C SER A 57 0.21 -7.04 -15.05
N SER A 58 1.03 -8.03 -14.69
CA SER A 58 1.23 -9.25 -15.47
C SER A 58 0.25 -10.39 -15.15
N CYS A 59 -0.66 -10.20 -14.20
CA CYS A 59 -1.50 -11.28 -13.68
C CYS A 59 -2.95 -10.81 -13.44
N TYR A 60 -3.94 -11.58 -13.91
CA TYR A 60 -5.35 -11.32 -13.60
C TYR A 60 -5.68 -11.86 -12.21
N TRP A 61 -6.10 -10.98 -11.29
CA TRP A 61 -6.47 -11.34 -9.92
C TRP A 61 -7.93 -10.96 -9.66
N GLY A 62 -8.72 -11.88 -9.10
CA GLY A 62 -10.14 -11.62 -8.78
C GLY A 62 -10.35 -10.79 -7.52
N CYS A 63 -9.55 -11.02 -6.48
CA CYS A 63 -9.61 -10.27 -5.22
C CYS A 63 -8.19 -10.10 -4.67
N LEU A 64 -7.86 -8.88 -4.23
CA LEU A 64 -6.53 -8.51 -3.78
C LEU A 64 -6.58 -7.93 -2.37
N ILE A 65 -5.77 -8.48 -1.47
CA ILE A 65 -5.52 -7.90 -0.16
C ILE A 65 -4.09 -7.36 -0.15
N ILE A 66 -3.94 -6.05 0.09
CA ILE A 66 -2.63 -5.41 0.25
C ILE A 66 -2.37 -5.21 1.74
N CYS A 67 -1.24 -5.73 2.20
CA CYS A 67 -0.75 -5.60 3.57
C CYS A 67 0.59 -4.85 3.53
N GLY A 68 0.72 -3.86 4.41
CA GLY A 68 1.96 -3.17 4.73
C GLY A 68 1.92 -2.76 6.19
N ASP A 69 3.06 -2.36 6.74
CA ASP A 69 3.19 -1.86 8.12
C ASP A 69 3.19 -0.31 8.17
N SER A 70 3.46 0.35 7.05
CA SER A 70 3.43 1.80 6.93
C SER A 70 2.00 2.38 6.99
N ASN A 71 1.61 2.79 8.20
CA ASN A 71 0.33 3.46 8.47
C ASN A 71 0.13 4.71 7.58
N LEU A 72 1.20 5.45 7.27
CA LEU A 72 1.13 6.62 6.40
C LEU A 72 0.68 6.25 4.98
N VAL A 73 1.37 5.28 4.37
CA VAL A 73 1.09 4.83 3.00
C VAL A 73 -0.31 4.23 2.91
N ILE A 74 -0.71 3.41 3.88
CA ILE A 74 -2.05 2.80 3.93
C ILE A 74 -3.14 3.87 3.97
N ARG A 75 -3.01 4.86 4.85
CA ARG A 75 -4.01 5.92 5.01
C ARG A 75 -4.06 6.85 3.80
N GLN A 76 -2.93 7.11 3.15
CA GLN A 76 -2.88 7.87 1.90
C GLN A 76 -3.52 7.10 0.75
N MET A 77 -3.30 5.79 0.64
CA MET A 77 -3.94 4.95 -0.37
C MET A 77 -5.46 4.83 -0.19
N ARG A 78 -5.94 4.92 1.06
CA ARG A 78 -7.37 4.98 1.37
C ARG A 78 -7.99 6.37 1.17
N GLY A 79 -7.18 7.39 0.88
CA GLY A 79 -7.64 8.77 0.78
C GLY A 79 -7.99 9.42 2.12
N GLU A 80 -7.55 8.86 3.25
CA GLU A 80 -7.81 9.40 4.58
C GLU A 80 -6.90 10.59 4.92
N ILE A 81 -5.71 10.65 4.31
CA ILE A 81 -4.71 11.70 4.51
C ILE A 81 -4.16 12.11 3.14
N GLU A 82 -3.99 13.41 2.92
CA GLU A 82 -3.33 13.96 1.75
C GLU A 82 -1.79 13.88 1.83
N ARG A 83 -1.13 13.76 0.68
CA ARG A 83 0.34 13.79 0.60
C ARG A 83 0.84 15.23 0.71
N LYS A 84 1.62 15.54 1.75
CA LYS A 84 2.12 16.91 2.04
C LYS A 84 3.39 17.33 1.28
N ALA A 85 3.91 16.52 0.35
CA ALA A 85 5.17 16.85 -0.34
C ALA A 85 4.97 17.97 -1.38
N PRO A 86 5.75 19.06 -1.34
CA PRO A 86 5.63 20.16 -2.29
C PRO A 86 6.13 19.74 -3.68
N GLY A 87 5.34 20.00 -4.72
CA GLY A 87 5.76 19.83 -6.13
C GLY A 87 5.24 18.59 -6.86
N LEU A 88 4.44 17.73 -6.23
CA LEU A 88 3.74 16.65 -6.93
C LEU A 88 2.27 17.05 -7.11
N THR A 89 1.94 17.56 -8.31
CA THR A 89 0.56 17.52 -8.81
C THR A 89 -0.02 16.12 -8.60
N PRO A 90 -1.34 15.96 -8.35
CA PRO A 90 -1.94 14.71 -7.91
C PRO A 90 -1.87 13.63 -9.01
N SER A 91 -0.73 12.96 -9.13
CA SER A 91 -0.61 11.66 -9.81
C SER A 91 -1.21 10.53 -8.98
N SER A 92 -1.85 10.87 -7.85
CA SER A 92 -2.76 10.02 -7.07
C SER A 92 -3.89 9.43 -7.90
N SER A 93 -4.18 9.97 -9.09
CA SER A 93 -5.17 9.37 -9.99
C SER A 93 -4.76 7.97 -10.46
N THR A 94 -3.48 7.60 -10.54
CA THR A 94 -3.13 6.24 -11.01
C THR A 94 -3.27 5.20 -9.91
N GLY A 95 -2.76 5.47 -8.70
CA GLY A 95 -2.83 4.53 -7.57
C GLY A 95 -4.23 4.39 -6.96
N ILE A 96 -4.98 5.49 -6.83
CA ILE A 96 -6.36 5.48 -6.32
C ILE A 96 -7.30 4.87 -7.36
N ARG A 97 -7.17 5.21 -8.66
CA ARG A 97 -8.04 4.60 -9.70
C ARG A 97 -7.73 3.12 -9.92
N LEU A 98 -6.48 2.66 -9.72
CA LEU A 98 -6.19 1.22 -9.76
C LEU A 98 -6.88 0.48 -8.60
N ALA A 99 -6.84 1.04 -7.39
CA ALA A 99 -7.55 0.48 -6.23
C ALA A 99 -9.08 0.51 -6.43
N GLU A 100 -9.62 1.56 -7.03
CA GLU A 100 -11.05 1.68 -7.35
C GLU A 100 -11.50 0.79 -8.52
N ASN A 101 -10.64 0.52 -9.51
CA ASN A 101 -10.95 -0.41 -10.60
C ASN A 101 -10.86 -1.88 -10.15
N VAL A 102 -10.03 -2.18 -9.14
CA VAL A 102 -9.88 -3.53 -8.56
C VAL A 102 -10.97 -3.81 -7.52
N ALA A 103 -11.40 -2.79 -6.77
CA ALA A 103 -12.52 -2.91 -5.85
C ALA A 103 -13.85 -2.70 -6.59
N GLY A 104 -14.59 -3.78 -6.84
CA GLY A 104 -15.97 -3.72 -7.31
C GLY A 104 -16.89 -2.84 -6.41
N PRO A 105 -18.16 -2.60 -6.82
CA PRO A 105 -19.01 -1.58 -6.22
C PRO A 105 -19.09 -1.70 -4.69
N ARG A 106 -18.79 -0.58 -4.02
CA ARG A 106 -18.70 -0.49 -2.55
C ARG A 106 -20.05 -0.81 -1.91
N VAL A 107 -20.10 -1.80 -1.03
CA VAL A 107 -21.23 -2.00 -0.11
C VAL A 107 -21.11 -0.95 1.02
N PRO A 108 -22.18 -0.20 1.38
CA PRO A 108 -22.08 0.81 2.43
C PRO A 108 -21.97 0.15 3.81
N THR A 109 -20.86 0.39 4.51
CA THR A 109 -20.70 -0.02 5.91
C THR A 109 -21.44 0.96 6.81
N ARG A 110 -22.58 0.55 7.40
CA ARG A 110 -23.21 1.27 8.52
C ARG A 110 -22.29 1.18 9.74
N GLN A 111 -21.70 2.30 10.14
CA GLN A 111 -21.00 2.41 11.41
C GLN A 111 -22.03 2.59 12.53
N ALA A 112 -22.34 1.50 13.24
CA ALA A 112 -23.13 1.59 14.47
C ALA A 112 -22.27 2.22 15.56
N ARG A 113 -22.61 3.46 15.94
CA ARG A 113 -22.04 4.17 17.08
C ARG A 113 -22.51 3.48 18.36
N LEU A 114 -21.61 2.78 19.05
CA LEU A 114 -21.86 2.32 20.41
C LEU A 114 -21.51 3.48 21.36
N GLU A 115 -22.53 4.13 21.92
CA GLU A 115 -22.35 5.09 23.01
C GLU A 115 -21.91 4.36 24.29
N PRO A 116 -20.93 4.89 25.05
CA PRO A 116 -20.51 4.28 26.31
C PRO A 116 -21.57 4.54 27.39
N LYS A 117 -22.11 3.47 27.98
CA LYS A 117 -22.93 3.58 29.19
C LYS A 117 -22.06 4.04 30.36
N ARG A 118 -22.28 5.28 30.83
CA ARG A 118 -21.80 5.72 32.14
C ARG A 118 -22.65 5.05 33.22
N GLY A 119 -21.99 4.33 34.13
CA GLY A 119 -22.62 3.80 35.34
C GLY A 119 -22.67 4.87 36.42
N GLN A 120 -23.87 5.14 36.92
CA GLN A 120 -24.32 5.09 38.32
C GLN A 120 -25.84 5.25 38.32
#